data_AF-A0A352Z2Z8-F1
#
_entry.id   AF-A0A352Z2Z8-F1
#
_cell.length_a   1.000
_cell.length_b   1.000
_cell.length_c   1.000
_cell.angle_alpha   90.00
_cell.angle_beta   90.00
_cell.angle_gamma   90.00
#
_symmetry.space_group_name_H-M   'P 1'
#
loop_
_entity.id
_entity.type
_entity.pdbx_description
1 polymer ?
#
loop_
_entity_poly.entity_id
_entity_poly.type
_entity_poly.pdbx_seq_one_letter_code
_entity_poly.pdbx_strand_id
1 'polypeptide(L)'
;MLKIDIPGFKTIEAEHLVLDFNGTIAIDGRYIENVIGQIVQVSEKLNVHVLTADTFGTVLEELKGLHVTIKILEPEQQDKQKLTYVKDLGSSHVIAIGNGRNDHLMLRESALSIGIIQAEGAYSQIIYDTHVICTRINDALALLINPKRLMATLRT
;
A
#
# COMPACT_ATOMS: atom_id res chain seq x y z
N MET A 1 13.38 8.04 2.99
CA MET A 1 12.30 8.61 3.82
C MET A 1 11.50 9.64 3.03
N LEU A 2 10.17 9.61 3.13
CA LEU A 2 9.24 10.57 2.54
C LEU A 2 8.60 11.39 3.66
N LYS A 3 8.77 12.72 3.63
CA LYS A 3 8.15 13.64 4.58
C LYS A 3 7.11 14.53 3.89
N ILE A 4 5.90 14.56 4.42
CA ILE A 4 4.77 15.31 3.86
C ILE A 4 4.11 16.08 5.00
N ASP A 5 4.16 17.40 4.94
CA ASP A 5 3.40 18.23 5.87
C ASP A 5 2.03 18.54 5.28
N ILE A 6 0.95 18.15 5.98
CA ILE A 6 -0.43 18.35 5.55
C ILE A 6 -1.13 19.24 6.56
N PRO A 7 -1.31 20.55 6.26
CA PRO A 7 -1.95 21.50 7.16
C PRO A 7 -3.34 21.03 7.62
N GLY A 8 -3.59 21.10 8.93
CA GLY A 8 -4.87 20.72 9.51
C GLY A 8 -5.16 19.21 9.52
N PHE A 9 -4.17 18.38 9.17
CA PHE A 9 -4.26 16.92 9.26
C PHE A 9 -3.13 16.36 10.13
N LYS A 10 -1.94 16.17 9.58
CA LYS A 10 -0.70 15.79 10.30
C LYS A 10 0.51 15.85 9.37
N THR A 11 1.70 15.87 9.97
CA THR A 11 2.94 15.60 9.24
C THR A 11 3.14 14.08 9.16
N ILE A 12 3.35 13.56 7.95
CA ILE A 12 3.66 12.16 7.68
C ILE A 12 5.17 12.05 7.48
N GLU A 13 5.82 11.17 8.26
CA GLU A 13 7.23 10.84 8.14
C GLU A 13 7.33 9.34 7.85
N ALA A 14 7.32 8.98 6.57
CA ALA A 14 7.28 7.59 6.15
C ALA A 14 8.65 7.07 5.73
N GLU A 15 8.95 5.84 6.15
CA GLU A 15 10.13 5.07 5.73
C GLU A 15 9.75 3.85 4.90
N HIS A 16 8.51 3.37 5.07
CA HIS A 16 8.03 2.14 4.49
C HIS A 16 6.77 2.37 3.65
N LEU A 17 6.70 1.70 2.51
CA LEU A 17 5.47 1.47 1.76
C LEU A 17 5.12 -0.01 1.86
N VAL A 18 3.93 -0.31 2.36
CA VAL A 18 3.40 -1.68 2.46
C VAL A 18 2.25 -1.81 1.46
N LEU A 19 2.37 -2.78 0.56
CA LEU A 19 1.41 -3.06 -0.50
C LEU A 19 0.83 -4.45 -0.29
N ASP A 20 -0.47 -4.58 -0.47
CA ASP A 20 -1.05 -5.86 -0.84
C ASP A 20 -0.72 -6.22 -2.31
N PHE A 21 -0.93 -7.49 -2.70
CA PHE A 21 -0.65 -7.98 -4.04
C PHE A 21 -1.89 -7.98 -4.97
N ASN A 22 -2.78 -8.97 -4.83
CA ASN A 22 -3.96 -9.15 -5.68
C ASN A 22 -5.10 -8.23 -5.25
N GLY A 23 -5.72 -7.53 -6.21
CA GLY A 23 -6.61 -6.41 -5.91
C GLY A 23 -5.88 -5.09 -5.74
N THR A 24 -4.54 -5.14 -5.68
CA THR A 24 -3.69 -3.98 -5.43
C THR A 24 -2.71 -3.68 -6.56
N ILE A 25 -1.56 -4.35 -6.61
CA ILE A 25 -0.59 -4.16 -7.71
C ILE A 25 -0.83 -5.14 -8.86
N ALA A 26 -1.63 -6.18 -8.62
CA ALA A 26 -1.99 -7.21 -9.58
C ALA A 26 -3.52 -7.43 -9.63
N ILE A 27 -4.01 -7.89 -10.78
CA ILE A 27 -5.36 -8.42 -10.97
C ILE A 27 -5.17 -9.85 -11.51
N ASP A 28 -5.87 -10.82 -10.93
CA ASP A 28 -5.75 -12.24 -11.31
C ASP A 28 -4.30 -12.74 -11.33
N GLY A 29 -3.47 -12.27 -10.38
CA GLY A 29 -2.06 -12.66 -10.27
C GLY A 29 -1.10 -11.97 -11.25
N ARG A 30 -1.59 -11.05 -12.11
CA ARG A 30 -0.77 -10.35 -13.10
C ARG A 30 -0.66 -8.86 -12.81
N TYR A 31 0.52 -8.27 -13.01
CA TYR A 31 0.69 -6.85 -12.78
C TYR A 31 -0.20 -5.97 -13.62
N ILE A 32 -0.65 -4.90 -12.98
CA ILE A 32 -1.28 -3.79 -13.66
C ILE A 32 -0.21 -3.03 -14.45
N GLU A 33 -0.56 -2.62 -15.67
CA GLU A 33 0.31 -1.87 -16.55
C GLU A 33 0.95 -0.67 -15.82
N ASN A 34 2.25 -0.45 -16.07
CA ASN A 34 3.07 0.64 -15.51
C ASN A 34 3.30 0.61 -13.98
N VAL A 35 2.69 -0.33 -13.22
CA VAL A 35 2.81 -0.36 -11.76
C VAL A 35 4.25 -0.57 -11.30
N ILE A 36 5.01 -1.42 -12.01
CA ILE A 36 6.40 -1.74 -11.67
C ILE A 36 7.30 -0.50 -11.78
N GLY A 37 7.17 0.28 -12.86
CA GLY A 37 7.96 1.50 -13.02
C GLY A 37 7.67 2.53 -11.93
N GLN A 38 6.42 2.62 -11.47
CA GLN A 38 6.05 3.49 -10.36
C GLN A 38 6.56 2.98 -9.01
N ILE A 39 6.52 1.66 -8.76
CA ILE A 39 7.11 1.05 -7.56
C ILE A 39 8.62 1.35 -7.51
N VAL A 40 9.33 1.23 -8.64
CA VAL A 40 10.76 1.57 -8.71
C VAL A 40 10.98 3.04 -8.33
N GLN A 41 10.21 3.98 -8.89
CA GLN A 41 10.33 5.41 -8.53
C GLN A 41 10.03 5.67 -7.05
N VAL A 42 9.04 4.97 -6.47
CA VAL A 42 8.73 5.11 -5.05
C VAL A 42 9.83 4.48 -4.17
N SER A 43 10.45 3.39 -4.64
CA SER A 43 11.52 2.70 -3.91
C SER A 43 12.79 3.54 -3.71
N GLU A 44 12.98 4.59 -4.52
CA GLU A 44 14.05 5.57 -4.32
C GLU A 44 13.91 6.35 -3.00
N LYS A 45 12.70 6.41 -2.43
CA LYS A 45 12.39 7.20 -1.23
C LYS A 45 11.85 6.35 -0.08
N LEU A 46 11.30 5.17 -0.34
CA LEU A 46 10.66 4.31 0.65
C LEU A 46 11.15 2.88 0.49
N ASN A 47 11.30 2.17 1.60
CA ASN A 47 11.49 0.73 1.57
C ASN A 47 10.14 0.08 1.23
N VAL A 48 10.04 -0.56 0.07
CA VAL A 48 8.79 -1.15 -0.42
C VAL A 48 8.68 -2.60 0.03
N HIS A 49 7.54 -2.94 0.63
CA HIS A 49 7.20 -4.27 1.10
C HIS A 49 5.90 -4.73 0.44
N VAL A 50 5.88 -5.96 -0.05
CA VAL A 50 4.70 -6.60 -0.64
C VAL A 50 4.27 -7.77 0.24
N LEU A 51 3.05 -7.69 0.78
CA LEU A 51 2.44 -8.73 1.60
C LEU A 51 1.46 -9.52 0.75
N THR A 52 1.64 -10.84 0.69
CA THR A 52 0.82 -11.68 -0.18
C THR A 52 0.63 -13.08 0.40
N ALA A 53 -0.48 -13.72 0.06
CA ALA A 53 -0.68 -15.14 0.29
C ALA A 53 0.02 -16.03 -0.77
N ASP A 54 0.55 -15.41 -1.84
CA ASP A 54 1.16 -16.06 -3.00
C ASP A 54 0.35 -17.25 -3.55
N THR A 55 -0.96 -17.03 -3.67
CA THR A 55 -1.92 -18.06 -4.08
C THR A 55 -1.60 -18.68 -5.44
N PHE A 56 -0.89 -17.94 -6.30
CA PHE A 56 -0.50 -18.40 -7.64
C PHE A 56 0.96 -18.86 -7.75
N GLY A 57 1.78 -18.68 -6.70
CA GLY A 57 3.20 -19.05 -6.70
C GLY A 57 4.09 -18.20 -7.62
N THR A 58 3.58 -17.10 -8.17
CA THR A 58 4.25 -16.29 -9.20
C THR A 58 4.99 -15.09 -8.63
N VAL A 59 4.73 -14.69 -7.38
CA VAL A 59 5.14 -13.38 -6.87
C VAL A 59 6.66 -13.20 -6.85
N LEU A 60 7.40 -14.26 -6.51
CA LEU A 60 8.87 -14.22 -6.46
C LEU A 60 9.50 -14.07 -7.85
N GLU A 61 8.91 -14.64 -8.89
CA GLU A 61 9.40 -14.50 -10.26
C GLU A 61 9.05 -13.13 -10.82
N GLU A 62 7.82 -12.68 -10.57
CA GLU A 62 7.25 -11.44 -11.07
C GLU A 62 7.92 -10.20 -10.44
N LEU A 63 8.33 -10.26 -9.17
CA LEU A 63 9.07 -9.19 -8.49
C LEU A 63 10.60 -9.33 -8.60
N LYS A 64 11.11 -10.32 -9.35
CA LYS A 64 12.54 -10.60 -9.43
C LYS A 64 13.30 -9.41 -10.01
N GLY A 65 14.33 -8.96 -9.29
CA GLY A 65 15.18 -7.83 -9.70
C GLY A 65 14.65 -6.45 -9.28
N LEU A 66 13.48 -6.38 -8.63
CA LEU A 66 13.01 -5.17 -7.98
C LEU A 66 13.56 -5.10 -6.55
N HIS A 67 13.88 -3.89 -6.08
CA HIS A 67 14.31 -3.64 -4.70
C HIS A 67 13.09 -3.59 -3.79
N VAL A 68 12.40 -4.73 -3.65
CA VAL A 68 11.19 -4.90 -2.84
C VAL A 68 11.37 -6.08 -1.90
N THR A 69 10.89 -5.93 -0.66
CA THR A 69 10.83 -7.02 0.30
C THR A 69 9.50 -7.76 0.13
N ILE A 70 9.53 -9.07 0.00
CA ILE A 70 8.34 -9.89 -0.15
C ILE A 70 8.12 -10.66 1.14
N LYS A 71 6.92 -10.56 1.70
CA LYS A 71 6.51 -11.34 2.87
C LYS A 71 5.31 -12.20 2.48
N ILE A 72 5.57 -13.50 2.41
CA ILE A 72 4.54 -14.51 2.25
C ILE A 72 3.80 -14.67 3.59
N LEU A 73 2.48 -14.64 3.53
CA LEU A 73 1.58 -14.77 4.65
C LEU A 73 1.03 -16.18 4.73
N GLU A 74 0.83 -16.66 5.95
CA GLU A 74 0.11 -17.92 6.16
C GLU A 74 -1.38 -17.75 5.77
N PRO A 75 -2.08 -18.83 5.35
CA PRO A 75 -3.48 -18.76 4.90
C PRO A 75 -4.43 -18.18 5.95
N GLU A 76 -4.23 -18.49 7.23
CA GLU A 76 -5.11 -18.06 8.32
C GLU A 76 -4.73 -16.67 8.86
N GLN A 77 -5.75 -15.87 9.20
CA GLN A 77 -5.57 -14.59 9.91
C GLN A 77 -4.62 -13.60 9.22
N GLN A 78 -4.66 -13.54 7.88
CA GLN A 78 -3.83 -12.61 7.09
C GLN A 78 -4.03 -11.15 7.49
N ASP A 79 -5.23 -10.77 7.92
CA ASP A 79 -5.53 -9.45 8.48
C ASP A 79 -4.66 -9.12 9.70
N LYS A 80 -4.55 -10.05 10.64
CA LYS A 80 -3.72 -9.90 11.84
C LYS A 80 -2.23 -9.96 11.50
N GLN A 81 -1.83 -10.83 10.57
CA GLN A 81 -0.43 -10.91 10.14
C GLN A 81 0.03 -9.61 9.48
N LYS A 82 -0.80 -9.02 8.60
CA LYS A 82 -0.54 -7.71 7.98
C LYS A 82 -0.46 -6.59 9.02
N LEU A 83 -1.36 -6.59 10.01
CA LEU A 83 -1.32 -5.64 11.12
C LEU A 83 -0.02 -5.77 11.93
N THR A 84 0.37 -6.98 12.32
CA THR A 84 1.61 -7.23 13.06
C THR A 84 2.81 -6.74 12.26
N TYR A 85 2.86 -7.03 10.96
CA TYR A 85 3.94 -6.58 10.10
C TYR A 85 4.08 -5.04 10.07
N VAL A 86 2.96 -4.31 9.94
CA VAL A 86 2.98 -2.84 10.00
C VAL A 86 3.46 -2.33 11.37
N LYS A 87 3.06 -3.00 12.46
CA LYS A 87 3.52 -2.64 13.81
C LYS A 87 5.00 -2.88 14.02
N ASP A 88 5.52 -3.99 13.51
CA ASP A 88 6.95 -4.34 13.61
C ASP A 88 7.83 -3.35 12.84
N LEU A 89 7.33 -2.79 11.72
CA LEU A 89 7.96 -1.70 10.98
C LEU A 89 7.81 -0.32 11.66
N GLY A 90 7.01 -0.23 12.72
CA GLY A 90 6.64 1.03 13.35
C GLY A 90 5.56 1.76 12.55
N SER A 91 4.29 1.55 12.94
CA SER A 91 3.09 2.04 12.23
C SER A 91 3.13 3.52 11.84
N SER A 92 3.74 4.37 12.67
CA SER A 92 3.87 5.82 12.44
C SER A 92 4.78 6.19 11.26
N HIS A 93 5.54 5.23 10.72
CA HIS A 93 6.44 5.40 9.57
C HIS A 93 5.99 4.61 8.34
N VAL A 94 4.77 4.06 8.36
CA VAL A 94 4.23 3.21 7.30
C VAL A 94 3.17 3.95 6.48
N ILE A 95 3.31 3.85 5.16
CA ILE A 95 2.23 4.08 4.21
C ILE A 95 1.70 2.71 3.76
N ALA A 96 0.40 2.47 3.88
CA ALA A 96 -0.22 1.22 3.42
C ALA A 96 -1.20 1.45 2.27
N ILE A 97 -1.21 0.53 1.30
CA ILE A 97 -2.17 0.52 0.18
C ILE A 97 -2.76 -0.88 0.03
N GLY A 98 -4.09 -0.95 -0.07
CA GLY A 98 -4.83 -2.20 -0.21
C GLY A 98 -6.31 -2.00 -0.52
N ASN A 99 -6.99 -3.09 -0.88
CA ASN A 99 -8.42 -3.10 -1.23
C ASN A 99 -9.21 -4.21 -0.51
N GLY A 100 -8.53 -5.17 0.14
CA GLY A 100 -9.12 -6.39 0.65
C GLY A 100 -9.64 -6.29 2.08
N ARG A 101 -10.50 -7.24 2.45
CA ARG A 101 -10.93 -7.43 3.84
C ARG A 101 -9.74 -7.75 4.75
N ASN A 102 -8.72 -8.42 4.24
CA ASN A 102 -7.47 -8.70 4.97
C ASN A 102 -6.56 -7.48 5.11
N ASP A 103 -6.83 -6.35 4.46
CA ASP A 103 -5.98 -5.15 4.55
C ASP A 103 -6.44 -4.16 5.62
N HIS A 104 -7.71 -4.26 6.02
CA HIS A 104 -8.38 -3.18 6.74
C HIS A 104 -7.70 -2.81 8.08
N LEU A 105 -7.14 -3.79 8.79
CA LEU A 105 -6.40 -3.56 10.04
C LEU A 105 -5.08 -2.83 9.80
N MET A 106 -4.30 -3.23 8.78
CA MET A 106 -3.03 -2.57 8.47
C MET A 106 -3.25 -1.14 7.95
N LEU A 107 -4.32 -0.93 7.18
CA LEU A 107 -4.70 0.39 6.66
C LEU A 107 -5.08 1.35 7.78
N ARG A 108 -5.85 0.89 8.76
CA ARG A 108 -6.27 1.71 9.91
C ARG A 108 -5.10 2.10 10.82
N GLU A 109 -4.12 1.22 10.95
CA GLU A 109 -2.98 1.39 11.83
C GLU A 109 -1.89 2.32 11.23
N SER A 110 -1.80 2.39 9.91
CA SER A 110 -0.70 3.09 9.20
C SER A 110 -0.75 4.62 9.30
N ALA A 111 0.43 5.25 9.25
CA ALA A 111 0.57 6.70 9.26
C ALA A 111 -0.14 7.39 8.10
N LEU A 112 -0.10 6.80 6.91
CA LEU A 112 -0.99 7.15 5.80
C LEU A 112 -1.53 5.85 5.22
N SER A 113 -2.79 5.86 4.82
CA SER A 113 -3.40 4.71 4.18
C SER A 113 -4.24 5.14 3.00
N ILE A 114 -4.05 4.42 1.90
CA ILE A 114 -4.74 4.68 0.64
C ILE A 114 -5.51 3.41 0.30
N GLY A 115 -6.83 3.49 0.35
CA GLY A 115 -7.68 2.43 -0.18
C GLY A 115 -7.77 2.55 -1.69
N ILE A 116 -7.83 1.43 -2.38
CA ILE A 116 -8.05 1.41 -3.84
C ILE A 116 -9.28 0.57 -4.18
N ILE A 117 -10.05 1.00 -5.17
CA ILE A 117 -11.20 0.24 -5.66
C ILE A 117 -10.75 -0.81 -6.67
N GLN A 118 -9.91 -0.42 -7.64
CA GLN A 118 -9.38 -1.30 -8.69
C GLN A 118 -10.51 -2.04 -9.45
N ALA A 119 -10.17 -3.06 -10.25
CA ALA A 119 -11.15 -3.79 -11.05
C ALA A 119 -11.95 -4.82 -10.24
N GLU A 120 -11.37 -5.33 -9.15
CA GLU A 120 -11.96 -6.35 -8.28
C GLU A 120 -12.92 -5.76 -7.22
N GLY A 121 -13.01 -4.43 -7.17
CA GLY A 121 -13.72 -3.71 -6.12
C GLY A 121 -12.92 -3.62 -4.82
N ALA A 122 -13.47 -2.91 -3.84
CA ALA A 122 -12.90 -2.79 -2.52
C ALA A 122 -13.86 -3.35 -1.47
N TYR A 123 -13.30 -3.94 -0.41
CA TYR A 123 -14.05 -4.23 0.79
C TYR A 123 -14.64 -2.94 1.34
N SER A 124 -15.97 -2.87 1.48
CA SER A 124 -16.69 -1.62 1.74
C SER A 124 -16.21 -0.85 2.98
N GLN A 125 -15.69 -1.56 3.99
CA GLN A 125 -15.19 -0.94 5.22
C GLN A 125 -13.90 -0.12 5.01
N ILE A 126 -13.14 -0.35 3.93
CA ILE A 126 -11.91 0.38 3.62
C ILE A 126 -12.15 1.88 3.50
N ILE A 127 -13.35 2.29 3.07
CA ILE A 127 -13.74 3.71 2.99
C ILE A 127 -13.60 4.41 4.36
N TYR A 128 -13.82 3.69 5.45
CA TYR A 128 -13.69 4.21 6.82
C TYR A 128 -12.34 3.91 7.47
N ASP A 129 -11.64 2.88 6.99
CA ASP A 129 -10.35 2.45 7.54
C ASP A 129 -9.15 3.11 6.81
N THR A 130 -9.39 4.05 5.89
CA THR A 130 -8.35 4.74 5.12
C THR A 130 -8.46 6.26 5.14
N HIS A 131 -7.36 6.92 4.79
CA HIS A 131 -7.29 8.38 4.72
C HIS A 131 -7.66 8.91 3.33
N VAL A 132 -7.31 8.18 2.27
CA VAL A 132 -7.59 8.55 0.88
C VAL A 132 -8.12 7.32 0.13
N ILE A 133 -9.08 7.52 -0.77
CA ILE A 133 -9.52 6.49 -1.72
C ILE A 133 -9.08 6.87 -3.13
N CYS A 134 -8.46 5.93 -3.84
CA CYS A 134 -8.13 6.03 -5.25
C CYS A 134 -8.90 4.98 -6.06
N THR A 135 -9.13 5.24 -7.34
CA THR A 135 -9.77 4.24 -8.21
C THR A 135 -8.78 3.18 -8.71
N ARG A 136 -7.49 3.54 -8.85
CA ARG A 136 -6.44 2.67 -9.36
C ARG A 136 -5.16 2.78 -8.54
N ILE A 137 -4.39 1.71 -8.48
CA ILE A 137 -3.05 1.70 -7.85
C ILE A 137 -2.09 2.73 -8.47
N ASN A 138 -2.18 2.94 -9.79
CA ASN A 138 -1.31 3.92 -10.46
C ASN A 138 -1.52 5.34 -9.93
N ASP A 139 -2.78 5.68 -9.56
CA ASP A 139 -3.11 6.98 -8.97
C ASP A 139 -2.56 7.08 -7.56
N ALA A 140 -2.70 6.02 -6.77
CA ALA A 140 -2.19 5.95 -5.40
C ALA A 140 -0.66 6.10 -5.35
N LEU A 141 0.08 5.39 -6.21
CA LEU A 141 1.54 5.54 -6.32
C LEU A 141 1.92 6.93 -6.84
N ALA A 142 1.14 7.51 -7.75
CA ALA A 142 1.38 8.88 -8.24
C ALA A 142 1.21 9.94 -7.14
N LEU A 143 0.38 9.70 -6.11
CA LEU A 143 0.30 10.56 -4.93
C LEU A 143 1.60 10.52 -4.11
N LEU A 144 2.29 9.38 -4.04
CA LEU A 144 3.57 9.25 -3.34
C LEU A 144 4.74 9.84 -4.13
N ILE A 145 4.69 9.72 -5.46
CA ILE A 145 5.66 10.35 -6.37
C ILE A 145 5.50 11.87 -6.35
N ASN A 146 4.25 12.37 -6.29
CA ASN A 146 3.90 13.79 -6.24
C ASN A 146 3.07 14.17 -4.99
N PRO A 147 3.69 14.20 -3.79
CA PRO A 147 2.99 14.38 -2.50
C PRO A 147 2.14 15.65 -2.37
N LYS A 148 2.40 16.68 -3.19
CA LYS A 148 1.57 17.90 -3.18
C LYS A 148 0.09 17.62 -3.46
N ARG A 149 -0.23 16.53 -4.15
CA ARG A 149 -1.62 16.10 -4.42
C ARG A 149 -2.35 15.61 -3.16
N LEU A 150 -1.63 15.04 -2.19
CA LEU A 150 -2.20 14.63 -0.91
C LEU A 150 -2.70 15.85 -0.11
N MET A 151 -1.98 16.97 -0.17
CA MET A 151 -2.44 18.21 0.47
C MET A 151 -3.78 18.70 -0.10
N ALA A 152 -4.01 18.54 -1.41
CA ALA A 152 -5.29 18.96 -2.01
C ALA A 152 -6.48 18.13 -1.51
N THR A 153 -6.23 16.91 -1.02
CA THR A 153 -7.25 15.98 -0.56
C THR A 153 -7.48 16.07 0.96
N LEU A 154 -6.40 16.24 1.73
CA LEU A 154 -6.41 16.03 3.19
C LEU A 154 -6.29 17.32 4.02
N ARG A 155 -5.93 18.46 3.43
CA ARG A 155 -5.82 19.72 4.21
C ARG A 155 -7.18 20.23 4.65
N THR A 156 -7.20 20.99 5.75
CA THR A 156 -8.34 21.83 6.15
C THR A 156 -8.00 23.31 6.13
#